data_AF-A0A8S2JCP0-F1
#
_entry.id   AF-A0A8S2JCP0-F1
#
_cell.length_a   1.000
_cell.length_b   1.000
_cell.length_c   1.000
_cell.angle_alpha   90.00
_cell.angle_beta   90.00
_cell.angle_gamma   90.00
#
_symmetry.space_group_name_H-M   'P 1'
#
loop_
_entity.id
_entity.type
_entity.pdbx_description
1 polymer ?
#
loop_
_entity_poly.entity_id
_entity_poly.type
_entity_poly.pdbx_seq_one_letter_code
_entity_poly.pdbx_strand_id
1 'polypeptide(L)'
;MGHGGMSCGMKTMRFVIVLFNFFFFLIGLALIALGIYVLVDPSLKKIKAILPISSDPAVEQGLSYLEVIAIVLFVLGFILLIIGFLGCCGAMKQVKIFLIIYALVVAIIILFEIAITIYFVAFKSQFRRTITPKLIDAIRDKYEGPLGLQSNSSLPKPPAISIALDFIMYNLKCCGIDNKTDFNQTKNWNRTNPWSASMGVHASNFTYPLTCCNIGNRFTQDWTIMPFDKLESVAYCAINGTDIYDIVS
;
A
#
# COMPACT_ATOMS: atom_id res chain seq x y z
N MET A 1 -12.86 -6.52 56.64
CA MET A 1 -12.96 -6.79 55.19
C MET A 1 -13.14 -5.46 54.48
N GLY A 2 -12.05 -4.90 53.95
CA GLY A 2 -12.07 -3.57 53.32
C GLY A 2 -12.55 -3.66 51.88
N HIS A 3 -13.75 -3.13 51.60
CA HIS A 3 -14.19 -2.81 50.25
C HIS A 3 -13.39 -1.59 49.75
N GLY A 4 -12.20 -1.82 49.20
CA GLY A 4 -11.43 -0.80 48.51
C GLY A 4 -12.11 -0.44 47.19
N GLY A 5 -12.85 0.67 47.16
CA GLY A 5 -13.38 1.24 45.93
C GLY A 5 -12.24 1.57 44.97
N MET A 6 -12.21 0.91 43.80
CA MET A 6 -11.22 1.21 42.77
C MET A 6 -11.36 2.68 42.34
N SER A 7 -10.29 3.47 42.55
CA SER A 7 -10.17 4.87 42.14
C SER A 7 -10.66 5.08 40.69
N CYS A 8 -11.29 6.22 40.43
CA CYS A 8 -11.83 6.61 39.11
C CYS A 8 -10.78 6.40 37.99
N GLY A 9 -9.52 6.75 38.23
CA GLY A 9 -8.44 6.59 37.25
C GLY A 9 -8.18 5.14 36.82
N MET A 10 -8.35 4.18 37.72
CA MET A 10 -8.15 2.76 37.39
C MET A 10 -9.29 2.19 36.53
N LYS A 11 -10.50 2.73 36.68
CA LYS A 11 -11.64 2.37 35.82
C LYS A 11 -11.44 2.94 34.42
N THR A 12 -11.00 4.20 34.31
CA THR A 12 -10.71 4.85 33.03
C THR A 12 -9.60 4.14 32.27
N MET A 13 -8.48 3.81 32.93
CA MET A 13 -7.36 3.10 32.28
C MET A 13 -7.79 1.73 31.74
N ARG A 14 -8.56 0.97 32.52
CA ARG A 14 -9.07 -0.34 32.07
C ARG A 14 -10.00 -0.21 30.87
N PHE A 15 -10.87 0.80 30.86
CA PHE A 15 -11.76 1.05 29.74
C PHE A 15 -10.99 1.34 28.45
N VAL A 16 -9.94 2.18 28.52
CA VAL A 16 -9.09 2.50 27.36
C VAL A 16 -8.38 1.25 26.83
N ILE A 17 -7.81 0.42 27.71
CA ILE A 17 -7.14 -0.82 27.32
C ILE A 17 -8.12 -1.77 26.62
N VAL A 18 -9.32 -1.97 27.18
CA VAL A 18 -10.35 -2.83 26.55
C VAL A 18 -10.74 -2.28 25.19
N LEU A 19 -11.05 -0.99 25.11
CA LEU A 19 -11.50 -0.35 23.87
C LEU A 19 -10.47 -0.47 22.75
N PHE A 20 -9.21 -0.16 23.04
CA PHE A 20 -8.14 -0.21 22.05
C PHE A 20 -7.83 -1.65 21.60
N ASN A 21 -7.77 -2.60 22.54
CA ASN A 21 -7.56 -4.01 22.20
C ASN A 21 -8.76 -4.64 21.48
N PHE A 22 -9.98 -4.14 21.72
CA PHE A 22 -11.17 -4.54 20.97
C PHE A 22 -11.09 -4.10 19.51
N PHE A 23 -10.61 -2.89 19.21
CA PHE A 23 -10.37 -2.47 17.83
C PHE A 23 -9.31 -3.34 17.14
N PHE A 24 -8.19 -3.65 17.81
CA PHE A 24 -7.20 -4.57 17.24
C PHE A 24 -7.74 -5.97 17.00
N PHE A 25 -8.59 -6.47 17.88
CA PHE A 25 -9.27 -7.74 17.68
C PHE A 25 -10.15 -7.72 16.42
N LEU A 26 -10.94 -6.66 16.22
CA LEU A 26 -11.77 -6.50 15.01
C LEU A 26 -10.93 -6.37 13.73
N ILE A 27 -9.85 -5.58 13.77
CA ILE A 27 -8.92 -5.45 12.64
C ILE A 27 -8.26 -6.80 12.34
N GLY A 28 -7.85 -7.55 13.37
CA GLY A 28 -7.29 -8.89 13.23
C GLY A 28 -8.25 -9.85 12.54
N LEU A 29 -9.53 -9.87 12.95
CA LEU A 29 -10.58 -10.64 12.28
C LEU A 29 -10.75 -10.26 10.82
N ALA A 30 -10.78 -8.95 10.51
CA ALA A 30 -10.93 -8.47 9.14
C ALA A 30 -9.73 -8.88 8.26
N LEU A 31 -8.50 -8.76 8.77
CA LEU A 31 -7.29 -9.16 8.05
C LEU A 31 -7.22 -10.67 7.80
N ILE A 32 -7.60 -11.49 8.78
CA ILE A 32 -7.71 -12.94 8.61
C ILE A 32 -8.77 -13.28 7.55
N ALA A 33 -9.95 -12.66 7.63
CA ALA A 33 -11.02 -12.89 6.66
C ALA A 33 -10.59 -12.51 5.24
N LEU A 34 -9.92 -11.37 5.07
CA LEU A 34 -9.36 -10.94 3.79
C LEU A 34 -8.26 -11.89 3.29
N GLY A 35 -7.33 -12.31 4.16
CA GLY A 35 -6.28 -13.26 3.81
C GLY A 35 -6.85 -14.60 3.34
N ILE A 36 -7.82 -15.17 4.08
CA ILE A 36 -8.50 -16.41 3.69
C ILE A 36 -9.29 -16.21 2.39
N TYR A 37 -10.02 -15.10 2.26
CA TYR A 37 -10.80 -14.82 1.05
C TYR A 37 -9.91 -14.86 -0.20
N VAL A 38 -8.75 -14.21 -0.15
CA VAL A 38 -7.78 -14.22 -1.26
C VAL A 38 -7.19 -15.62 -1.47
N LEU A 39 -6.84 -16.36 -0.41
CA LEU A 39 -6.26 -17.72 -0.52
C LEU A 39 -7.25 -18.77 -1.04
N VAL A 40 -8.55 -18.57 -0.83
CA VAL A 40 -9.61 -19.53 -1.20
C VAL A 40 -10.19 -19.25 -2.58
N ASP A 41 -9.99 -18.04 -3.15
CA ASP A 41 -10.58 -17.65 -4.43
C ASP A 41 -10.28 -18.69 -5.53
N PRO A 42 -11.31 -19.40 -6.02
CA PRO A 42 -11.15 -20.46 -7.01
C PRO A 42 -10.60 -19.93 -8.34
N SER A 43 -10.71 -18.63 -8.61
CA SER A 43 -10.14 -17.99 -9.80
C SER A 43 -8.62 -18.07 -9.75
N LEU A 44 -8.00 -17.77 -8.61
CA LEU A 44 -6.55 -17.84 -8.44
C LEU A 44 -6.03 -19.29 -8.48
N LYS A 45 -6.78 -20.24 -7.92
CA LYS A 45 -6.44 -21.67 -7.98
C LYS A 45 -6.55 -22.24 -9.40
N LYS A 46 -7.60 -21.89 -10.15
CA LYS A 46 -7.78 -22.30 -11.55
C LYS A 46 -6.70 -21.73 -12.45
N ILE A 47 -6.34 -20.45 -12.26
CA ILE A 47 -5.24 -19.82 -13.01
C ILE A 47 -3.93 -20.57 -12.72
N LYS A 48 -3.57 -20.81 -11.44
CA LYS A 48 -2.35 -21.56 -11.07
C LYS A 48 -2.31 -22.99 -11.64
N ALA A 49 -3.46 -23.66 -11.77
CA ALA A 49 -3.56 -25.01 -12.33
C ALA A 49 -3.45 -25.06 -13.87
N ILE A 50 -3.79 -23.96 -14.56
CA ILE A 50 -3.71 -23.83 -16.04
C ILE A 50 -2.35 -23.24 -16.47
N LEU A 51 -1.71 -22.45 -15.61
CA LEU A 51 -0.40 -21.83 -15.86
C LEU A 51 0.78 -22.77 -16.19
N PRO A 52 0.90 -24.04 -15.72
CA PRO A 52 1.97 -24.90 -16.22
C PRO A 52 1.91 -25.15 -17.75
N ILE A 53 0.82 -24.75 -18.42
CA ILE A 53 0.59 -24.95 -19.86
C ILE A 53 0.81 -23.66 -20.66
N SER A 54 0.89 -22.48 -20.02
CA SER A 54 1.06 -21.19 -20.70
C SER A 54 2.31 -20.47 -20.22
N SER A 55 3.31 -20.40 -21.08
CA SER A 55 4.65 -19.86 -20.85
C SER A 55 4.69 -18.32 -20.80
N ASP A 56 3.79 -17.68 -20.04
CA ASP A 56 3.86 -16.24 -19.80
C ASP A 56 4.44 -15.95 -18.39
N PRO A 57 5.72 -15.56 -18.29
CA PRO A 57 6.40 -15.32 -17.02
C PRO A 57 5.83 -14.11 -16.24
N ALA A 58 5.04 -13.23 -16.87
CA ALA A 58 4.45 -12.08 -16.19
C ALA A 58 3.27 -12.48 -15.28
N VAL A 59 2.46 -13.46 -15.70
CA VAL A 59 1.26 -13.91 -14.98
C VAL A 59 1.62 -14.77 -13.77
N GLU A 60 2.63 -15.63 -13.88
CA GLU A 60 3.13 -16.45 -12.77
C GLU A 60 3.67 -15.57 -11.62
N GLN A 61 4.42 -14.53 -11.96
CA GLN A 61 4.98 -13.61 -10.98
C GLN A 61 3.88 -12.81 -10.27
N GLY A 62 2.89 -12.28 -11.01
CA GLY A 62 1.75 -11.55 -10.43
C GLY A 62 0.94 -12.38 -9.43
N LEU A 63 0.68 -13.65 -9.75
CA LEU A 63 -0.04 -14.58 -8.85
C LEU A 63 0.77 -14.92 -7.59
N SER A 64 2.09 -15.06 -7.73
CA SER A 64 2.99 -15.33 -6.60
C SER A 64 2.97 -14.20 -5.56
N TYR A 65 2.98 -12.93 -5.99
CA TYR A 65 2.94 -11.80 -5.06
C TYR A 65 1.62 -11.71 -4.29
N LEU A 66 0.47 -11.97 -4.94
CA LEU A 66 -0.83 -11.96 -4.27
C LEU A 66 -0.95 -13.05 -3.21
N GLU A 67 -0.42 -14.24 -3.48
CA GLU A 67 -0.38 -15.35 -2.51
C GLU A 67 0.48 -14.98 -1.28
N VAL A 68 1.66 -14.39 -1.50
CA VAL A 68 2.54 -13.92 -0.42
C VAL A 68 1.85 -12.86 0.42
N ILE A 69 1.22 -11.86 -0.20
CA ILE A 69 0.48 -10.81 0.53
C ILE A 69 -0.65 -11.42 1.35
N ALA A 70 -1.41 -12.35 0.80
CA ALA A 70 -2.52 -12.99 1.50
C ALA A 70 -2.06 -13.80 2.73
N ILE A 71 -0.93 -14.52 2.61
CA ILE A 71 -0.30 -15.22 3.74
C ILE A 71 0.14 -14.23 4.82
N VAL A 72 0.78 -13.12 4.43
CA VAL A 72 1.22 -12.08 5.37
C VAL A 72 0.02 -11.45 6.09
N LEU A 73 -1.06 -11.11 5.38
CA LEU A 73 -2.29 -10.59 5.98
C LEU A 73 -2.90 -11.58 6.98
N PHE A 74 -2.93 -12.86 6.64
CA PHE A 74 -3.42 -13.92 7.52
C PHE A 74 -2.59 -14.02 8.80
N VAL A 75 -1.26 -14.12 8.68
CA VAL A 75 -0.35 -14.26 9.83
C VAL A 75 -0.39 -13.03 10.73
N LEU A 76 -0.31 -11.83 10.15
CA LEU A 76 -0.39 -10.58 10.91
C LEU A 76 -1.76 -10.43 11.59
N GLY A 77 -2.84 -10.73 10.87
CA GLY A 77 -4.19 -10.71 11.43
C GLY A 77 -4.35 -11.67 12.62
N PHE A 78 -3.75 -12.87 12.53
CA PHE A 78 -3.76 -13.84 13.62
C PHE A 78 -3.00 -13.36 14.85
N ILE A 79 -1.83 -12.74 14.68
CA ILE A 79 -1.08 -12.14 15.78
C ILE A 79 -1.90 -11.03 16.46
N LEU A 80 -2.50 -10.13 15.68
CA LEU A 80 -3.34 -9.04 16.19
C LEU A 80 -4.59 -9.57 16.92
N LEU A 81 -5.19 -10.64 16.43
CA LEU A 81 -6.31 -11.31 17.07
C LEU A 81 -5.93 -11.83 18.46
N ILE A 82 -4.79 -12.52 18.58
CA ILE A 82 -4.30 -13.05 19.85
C ILE A 82 -4.02 -11.90 20.83
N ILE A 83 -3.27 -10.88 20.41
CA ILE A 83 -2.94 -9.74 21.26
C ILE A 83 -4.21 -9.02 21.73
N GLY A 84 -5.15 -8.75 20.81
CA GLY A 84 -6.43 -8.12 21.13
C GLY A 84 -7.30 -8.96 22.07
N PHE A 85 -7.34 -10.28 21.86
CA PHE A 85 -8.06 -11.20 22.74
C PHE A 85 -7.47 -11.25 24.15
N LEU A 86 -6.14 -11.35 24.27
CA LEU A 86 -5.43 -11.34 25.56
C LEU A 86 -5.66 -10.01 26.30
N GLY A 87 -5.61 -8.87 25.60
CA GLY A 87 -5.87 -7.55 26.16
C GLY A 87 -7.33 -7.39 26.65
N CYS A 88 -8.30 -7.80 25.84
CA CYS A 88 -9.72 -7.69 26.17
C CYS A 88 -10.12 -8.64 27.30
N CYS A 89 -9.77 -9.93 27.21
CA CYS A 89 -10.07 -10.93 28.25
C CYS A 89 -9.28 -10.69 29.55
N GLY A 90 -8.01 -10.28 29.46
CA GLY A 90 -7.20 -9.96 30.62
C GLY A 90 -7.77 -8.79 31.44
N ALA A 91 -8.25 -7.75 30.76
CA ALA A 91 -8.87 -6.60 31.41
C ALA A 91 -10.29 -6.88 31.93
N MET A 92 -11.12 -7.64 31.20
CA MET A 92 -12.50 -7.96 31.60
C MET A 92 -12.55 -8.98 32.76
N LYS A 93 -11.78 -10.06 32.70
CA LYS A 93 -11.84 -11.16 33.68
C LYS A 93 -10.97 -10.92 34.92
N GLN A 94 -10.30 -9.76 35.02
CA GLN A 94 -9.33 -9.43 36.08
C GLN A 94 -8.24 -10.49 36.30
N VAL A 95 -7.93 -11.29 35.28
CA VAL A 95 -6.95 -12.35 35.39
C VAL A 95 -5.56 -11.74 35.18
N LYS A 96 -4.89 -11.44 36.30
CA LYS A 96 -3.59 -10.74 36.32
C LYS A 96 -2.54 -11.39 35.41
N ILE A 97 -2.53 -12.73 35.27
CA ILE A 97 -1.54 -13.42 34.44
C ILE A 97 -1.67 -13.06 32.95
N PHE A 98 -2.89 -12.91 32.43
CA PHE A 98 -3.12 -12.50 31.05
C PHE A 98 -2.66 -11.07 30.80
N LEU A 99 -2.88 -10.17 31.78
CA LEU A 99 -2.43 -8.78 31.70
C LEU A 99 -0.90 -8.67 31.75
N ILE A 100 -0.24 -9.51 32.57
CA ILE A 100 1.23 -9.58 32.65
C ILE A 100 1.82 -10.10 31.33
N ILE A 101 1.26 -11.19 30.78
CA ILE A 101 1.71 -11.73 29.47
C ILE A 101 1.53 -10.68 28.38
N TYR A 102 0.37 -10.02 28.32
CA TYR A 102 0.12 -8.92 27.39
C TYR A 102 1.18 -7.81 27.51
N ALA A 103 1.44 -7.34 28.74
CA ALA A 103 2.43 -6.30 28.99
C ALA A 103 3.85 -6.74 28.58
N LEU A 104 4.23 -7.98 28.84
CA LEU A 104 5.54 -8.53 28.43
C LEU A 104 5.67 -8.62 26.91
N VAL A 105 4.64 -9.11 26.21
CA VAL A 105 4.65 -9.18 24.74
C VAL A 105 4.78 -7.78 24.14
N VAL A 106 4.00 -6.82 24.62
CA VAL A 106 4.08 -5.42 24.16
C VAL A 106 5.46 -4.82 24.46
N ALA A 107 6.03 -5.08 25.64
CA ALA A 107 7.36 -4.59 25.98
C ALA A 107 8.44 -5.16 25.05
N ILE A 108 8.38 -6.45 24.70
CA ILE A 108 9.31 -7.08 23.76
C ILE A 108 9.16 -6.46 22.36
N ILE A 109 7.93 -6.21 21.90
CA ILE A 109 7.68 -5.55 20.62
C ILE A 109 8.30 -4.14 20.61
N ILE A 110 8.12 -3.35 21.67
CA ILE A 110 8.70 -2.00 21.77
C ILE A 110 10.24 -2.06 21.72
N LEU A 111 10.86 -3.00 22.44
CA LEU A 111 12.32 -3.16 22.39
C LEU A 111 12.81 -3.52 20.98
N PHE A 112 12.07 -4.38 20.28
CA PHE A 112 12.38 -4.76 18.90
C PHE A 112 12.19 -3.59 17.92
N GLU A 113 11.14 -2.80 18.06
CA GLU A 113 10.91 -1.59 17.26
C GLU A 113 12.02 -0.55 17.46
N ILE A 114 12.47 -0.34 18.69
CA ILE A 114 13.61 0.54 18.99
C ILE A 114 14.87 0.01 18.33
N ALA A 115 15.15 -1.29 18.43
CA ALA A 115 16.31 -1.90 17.80
C ALA A 115 16.30 -1.77 16.26
N ILE A 116 15.15 -2.04 15.62
CA ILE A 116 14.97 -1.84 14.17
C ILE A 116 15.19 -0.38 13.80
N THR A 117 14.61 0.56 14.56
CA THR A 117 14.73 1.99 14.28
C THR A 117 16.18 2.44 14.35
N ILE A 118 16.91 2.04 15.38
CA ILE A 118 18.35 2.33 15.52
C ILE A 118 19.13 1.73 14.35
N TYR A 119 18.87 0.47 14.00
CA TYR A 119 19.52 -0.19 12.88
C TYR A 119 19.26 0.55 11.55
N PHE A 120 18.01 0.91 11.27
CA PHE A 120 17.63 1.61 10.05
C PHE A 120 18.27 2.99 9.94
N VAL A 121 18.33 3.74 11.05
CA VAL A 121 18.96 5.07 11.08
C VAL A 121 20.48 4.94 10.91
N ALA A 122 21.13 3.99 11.59
CA ALA A 122 22.57 3.78 11.52
C ALA A 122 23.03 3.33 10.12
N PHE A 123 22.26 2.48 9.44
CA PHE A 123 22.60 1.89 8.14
C PHE A 123 21.80 2.48 6.97
N LYS A 124 21.16 3.63 7.14
CA LYS A 124 20.31 4.28 6.12
C LYS A 124 20.98 4.41 4.75
N SER A 125 22.27 4.77 4.72
CA SER A 125 23.02 4.96 3.48
C SER A 125 23.24 3.66 2.72
N GLN A 126 23.56 2.57 3.44
CA GLN A 126 23.72 1.24 2.86
C GLN A 126 22.38 0.70 2.38
N PHE A 127 21.34 0.82 3.19
CA PHE A 127 19.97 0.44 2.83
C PHE A 127 19.52 1.12 1.55
N ARG A 128 19.72 2.45 1.42
CA ARG A 128 19.42 3.20 0.19
C ARG A 128 20.19 2.64 -1.02
N ARG A 129 21.51 2.45 -0.89
CA ARG A 129 22.35 1.90 -1.97
C ARG A 129 21.92 0.51 -2.44
N THR A 130 21.40 -0.32 -1.54
CA THR A 130 20.94 -1.68 -1.87
C THR A 130 19.53 -1.70 -2.47
N ILE A 131 18.63 -0.83 -2.03
CA ILE A 131 17.20 -0.89 -2.41
C ILE A 131 16.86 0.02 -3.57
N THR A 132 17.47 1.21 -3.68
CA THR A 132 17.24 2.12 -4.81
C THR A 132 17.38 1.42 -6.17
N PRO A 133 18.47 0.68 -6.49
CA PRO A 133 18.58 0.03 -7.80
C PRO A 133 17.49 -1.03 -8.02
N LYS A 134 17.15 -1.81 -7.00
CA LYS A 134 16.09 -2.83 -7.09
C LYS A 134 14.72 -2.21 -7.38
N LEU A 135 14.45 -1.05 -6.78
CA LEU A 135 13.18 -0.35 -6.97
C LEU A 135 13.11 0.33 -8.33
N ILE A 136 14.23 0.89 -8.83
CA ILE A 136 14.34 1.39 -10.21
C ILE A 136 14.15 0.24 -11.22
N ASP A 137 14.77 -0.91 -10.99
CA ASP A 137 14.58 -2.08 -11.86
C ASP A 137 13.12 -2.56 -11.83
N ALA A 138 12.48 -2.52 -10.66
CA ALA A 138 11.05 -2.80 -10.54
C ALA A 138 10.19 -1.80 -11.34
N ILE A 139 10.54 -0.51 -11.37
CA ILE A 139 9.89 0.46 -12.27
C ILE A 139 10.12 0.06 -13.72
N ARG A 140 11.36 -0.20 -14.13
CA ARG A 140 11.71 -0.53 -15.53
C ARG A 140 10.94 -1.75 -16.06
N ASP A 141 10.82 -2.78 -15.22
CA ASP A 141 10.29 -4.09 -15.64
C ASP A 141 8.80 -4.27 -15.35
N LYS A 142 8.25 -3.55 -14.35
CA LYS A 142 6.89 -3.79 -13.84
C LYS A 142 5.98 -2.56 -13.85
N TYR A 143 6.48 -1.37 -14.17
CA TYR A 143 5.60 -0.22 -14.34
C TYR A 143 4.91 -0.29 -15.69
N GLU A 144 3.58 -0.31 -15.68
CA GLU A 144 2.74 -0.39 -16.89
C GLU A 144 1.91 0.87 -17.12
N GLY A 145 2.03 1.86 -16.23
CA GLY A 145 1.41 3.18 -16.36
C GLY A 145 0.46 3.55 -15.23
N PRO A 146 0.00 4.81 -15.25
CA PRO A 146 -0.75 5.36 -14.13
C PRO A 146 -2.13 4.72 -13.94
N LEU A 147 -2.42 4.31 -12.70
CA LEU A 147 -3.73 3.99 -12.13
C LEU A 147 -4.61 2.96 -12.87
N GLY A 148 -4.05 2.09 -13.70
CA GLY A 148 -4.85 1.03 -14.34
C GLY A 148 -6.00 1.53 -15.19
N LEU A 149 -5.92 2.79 -15.62
CA LEU A 149 -6.96 3.45 -16.38
C LEU A 149 -6.83 3.02 -17.85
N GLN A 150 -7.02 1.73 -18.11
CA GLN A 150 -7.25 1.23 -19.45
C GLN A 150 -8.75 1.29 -19.73
N SER A 151 -9.10 2.12 -20.71
CA SER A 151 -10.46 2.30 -21.22
C SER A 151 -11.07 1.02 -21.82
N ASN A 152 -10.28 -0.03 -22.04
CA ASN A 152 -10.76 -1.30 -22.60
C ASN A 152 -10.73 -2.39 -21.53
N SER A 153 -11.92 -2.91 -21.22
CA SER A 153 -12.18 -4.06 -20.33
C SER A 153 -11.51 -5.37 -20.77
N SER A 154 -10.82 -5.38 -21.91
CA SER A 154 -10.10 -6.51 -22.48
C SER A 154 -8.62 -6.55 -22.13
N LEU A 155 -8.05 -5.51 -21.51
CA LEU A 155 -6.64 -5.51 -21.11
C LEU A 155 -6.47 -5.90 -19.62
N PRO A 156 -5.32 -6.51 -19.25
CA PRO A 156 -5.02 -6.90 -17.89
C PRO A 156 -5.08 -5.71 -16.91
N LYS A 157 -5.59 -5.95 -15.70
CA LYS A 157 -5.49 -4.96 -14.60
C LYS A 157 -4.01 -4.60 -14.39
N PRO A 158 -3.70 -3.33 -14.07
CA PRO A 158 -2.31 -2.92 -13.85
C PRO A 158 -1.68 -3.75 -12.73
N PRO A 159 -0.36 -3.97 -12.77
CA PRO A 159 0.34 -4.64 -11.71
C PRO A 159 0.26 -3.79 -10.43
N ALA A 160 0.17 -4.45 -9.27
CA ALA A 160 0.01 -3.80 -7.97
C ALA A 160 1.09 -2.73 -7.70
N ILE A 161 2.29 -2.91 -8.27
CA ILE A 161 3.38 -1.94 -8.15
C ILE A 161 3.10 -0.62 -8.85
N SER A 162 2.40 -0.62 -10.00
CA SER A 162 2.04 0.62 -10.69
C SER A 162 1.07 1.43 -9.83
N ILE A 163 0.00 0.77 -9.34
CA ILE A 163 -0.98 1.39 -8.44
C ILE A 163 -0.32 1.95 -7.18
N ALA A 164 0.52 1.15 -6.52
CA ALA A 164 1.19 1.55 -5.29
C ALA A 164 2.13 2.73 -5.53
N LEU A 165 2.92 2.70 -6.61
CA LEU A 165 3.85 3.78 -6.95
C LEU A 165 3.10 5.07 -7.28
N ASP A 166 2.03 5.01 -8.07
CA ASP A 166 1.20 6.16 -8.39
C ASP A 166 0.56 6.77 -7.14
N PHE A 167 0.05 5.92 -6.24
CA PHE A 167 -0.51 6.36 -4.97
C PHE A 167 0.54 7.07 -4.12
N ILE A 168 1.75 6.52 -4.02
CA ILE A 168 2.85 7.12 -3.27
C ILE A 168 3.26 8.46 -3.89
N MET A 169 3.51 8.50 -5.21
CA MET A 169 3.91 9.71 -5.93
C MET A 169 2.87 10.82 -5.77
N TYR A 170 1.58 10.48 -5.85
CA TYR A 170 0.49 11.43 -5.65
C TYR A 170 0.41 11.95 -4.20
N ASN A 171 0.43 11.07 -3.20
CA ASN A 171 0.22 11.45 -1.79
C ASN A 171 1.45 12.13 -1.18
N LEU A 172 2.66 11.66 -1.52
CA LEU A 172 3.90 12.23 -1.02
C LEU A 172 4.41 13.37 -1.89
N LYS A 173 3.77 13.61 -3.04
CA LYS A 173 4.15 14.62 -4.01
C LYS A 173 5.63 14.44 -4.38
N CYS A 174 5.95 13.31 -4.99
CA CYS A 174 7.28 13.01 -5.49
C CYS A 174 7.19 12.29 -6.84
N CYS A 175 8.29 12.25 -7.58
CA CYS A 175 8.32 11.57 -8.88
C CYS A 175 9.55 10.66 -9.02
N GLY A 176 9.31 9.35 -9.08
CA GLY A 176 10.35 8.33 -9.18
C GLY A 176 10.95 7.95 -7.83
N ILE A 177 12.04 7.18 -7.86
CA ILE A 177 12.75 6.72 -6.67
C ILE A 177 13.95 7.62 -6.37
N ASP A 178 14.71 7.93 -7.40
CA ASP A 178 15.83 8.87 -7.34
C ASP A 178 15.49 10.14 -8.12
N ASN A 179 14.86 10.01 -9.30
CA ASN A 179 14.45 11.16 -10.11
C ASN A 179 13.32 10.79 -11.10
N LYS A 180 12.67 11.80 -11.67
CA LYS A 180 11.64 11.64 -12.71
C LYS A 180 12.11 10.84 -13.93
N THR A 181 13.42 10.82 -14.19
CA THR A 181 14.03 10.07 -15.30
C THR A 181 13.99 8.55 -15.12
N ASP A 182 13.65 8.05 -13.93
CA ASP A 182 13.52 6.62 -13.65
C ASP A 182 12.50 5.94 -14.58
N PHE A 183 11.52 6.70 -15.09
CA PHE A 183 10.49 6.22 -16.00
C PHE A 183 10.89 6.21 -17.48
N ASN A 184 12.05 6.76 -17.86
CA ASN A 184 12.46 6.80 -19.27
C ASN A 184 12.72 5.40 -19.85
N GLN A 185 13.11 4.45 -19.00
CA GLN A 185 13.53 3.10 -19.40
C GLN A 185 12.50 2.02 -19.09
N THR A 186 11.24 2.41 -18.85
CA THR A 186 10.14 1.45 -18.65
C THR A 186 9.84 0.69 -19.94
N LYS A 187 9.81 -0.64 -19.87
CA LYS A 187 9.63 -1.50 -21.05
C LYS A 187 8.16 -1.65 -21.45
N ASN A 188 7.27 -1.78 -20.46
CA ASN A 188 5.89 -2.20 -20.67
C ASN A 188 4.87 -1.06 -20.50
N TRP A 189 5.32 0.16 -20.21
CA TRP A 189 4.43 1.30 -20.05
C TRP A 189 3.97 1.85 -21.41
N ASN A 190 2.66 1.79 -21.66
CA ASN A 190 2.04 2.47 -22.78
C ASN A 190 1.98 3.99 -22.51
N ARG A 191 2.78 4.76 -23.27
CA ARG A 191 2.92 6.23 -23.14
C ARG A 191 1.74 7.03 -23.73
N THR A 192 0.55 6.44 -23.78
CA THR A 192 -0.68 7.04 -24.31
C THR A 192 -1.76 7.01 -23.24
N ASN A 193 -2.51 8.11 -23.02
CA ASN A 193 -3.56 8.18 -22.00
C ASN A 193 -4.92 8.08 -22.69
N PRO A 194 -5.69 7.02 -22.45
CA PRO A 194 -7.00 6.88 -23.06
C PRO A 194 -8.02 7.94 -22.61
N TRP A 195 -7.88 8.55 -21.42
CA TRP A 195 -8.77 9.63 -20.93
C TRP A 195 -8.69 10.88 -21.81
N SER A 196 -7.49 11.14 -22.35
CA SER A 196 -7.28 12.25 -23.28
C SER A 196 -8.14 12.07 -24.53
N ALA A 197 -8.17 10.86 -25.11
CA ALA A 197 -8.98 10.55 -26.28
C ALA A 197 -10.50 10.64 -26.01
N SER A 198 -10.98 10.23 -24.83
CA SER A 198 -12.40 10.31 -24.47
C SER A 198 -12.94 11.72 -24.27
N MET A 199 -12.08 12.71 -24.04
CA MET A 199 -12.47 14.13 -23.97
C MET A 199 -12.06 14.93 -25.20
N GLY A 200 -11.52 14.31 -26.25
CA GLY A 200 -11.13 14.99 -27.49
C GLY A 200 -9.73 15.62 -27.47
N VAL A 201 -8.88 15.30 -26.49
CA VAL A 201 -7.46 15.70 -26.45
C VAL A 201 -6.61 14.48 -26.79
N HIS A 202 -6.02 14.38 -27.97
CA HIS A 202 -5.12 13.24 -28.24
C HIS A 202 -3.72 13.53 -27.69
N ALA A 203 -3.42 13.08 -26.47
CA ALA A 203 -2.09 13.17 -25.87
C ALA A 203 -1.37 11.82 -25.88
N SER A 204 -0.25 11.78 -26.61
CA SER A 204 0.66 10.64 -26.69
C SER A 204 2.09 11.08 -26.33
N ASN A 205 3.00 10.11 -26.18
CA ASN A 205 4.40 10.33 -25.83
C ASN A 205 4.63 10.89 -24.42
N PHE A 206 3.91 10.40 -23.41
CA PHE A 206 4.27 10.77 -22.03
C PHE A 206 5.66 10.28 -21.67
N THR A 207 6.49 11.20 -21.20
CA THR A 207 7.80 10.92 -20.63
C THR A 207 7.67 10.55 -19.16
N TYR A 208 6.71 11.16 -18.45
CA TYR A 208 6.49 11.01 -17.01
C TYR A 208 5.06 10.59 -16.66
N PRO A 209 4.83 9.81 -15.58
CA PRO A 209 3.50 9.52 -15.08
C PRO A 209 2.68 10.78 -14.79
N LEU A 210 1.37 10.75 -15.02
CA LEU A 210 0.47 11.88 -14.72
C LEU A 210 0.49 12.25 -13.23
N THR A 211 0.72 11.25 -12.37
CA THR A 211 0.85 11.39 -10.91
C THR A 211 2.12 12.14 -10.47
N CYS A 212 3.10 12.33 -11.36
CA CYS A 212 4.27 13.18 -11.12
C CYS A 212 3.98 14.67 -11.32
N CYS A 213 2.91 15.02 -12.03
CA CYS A 213 2.56 16.39 -12.32
C CYS A 213 1.80 16.99 -11.13
N ASN A 214 2.12 18.23 -10.77
CA ASN A 214 1.41 18.93 -9.71
C ASN A 214 0.03 19.34 -10.20
N ILE A 215 -0.96 18.55 -9.79
CA ILE A 215 -2.36 18.84 -10.03
C ILE A 215 -2.83 19.43 -8.70
N GLY A 216 -2.91 20.75 -8.57
CA GLY A 216 -3.16 21.43 -7.29
C GLY A 216 -4.44 20.98 -6.54
N ASN A 217 -4.73 21.57 -5.38
CA ASN A 217 -5.84 21.21 -4.46
C ASN A 217 -7.29 21.33 -5.01
N ARG A 218 -7.51 21.25 -6.33
CA ARG A 218 -8.84 21.32 -6.96
C ARG A 218 -9.31 19.96 -7.47
N PHE A 219 -8.96 18.89 -6.75
CA PHE A 219 -9.60 17.58 -6.89
C PHE A 219 -10.76 17.47 -5.92
N THR A 220 -11.94 17.91 -6.33
CA THR A 220 -13.17 17.53 -5.63
C THR A 220 -13.57 16.14 -6.11
N GLN A 221 -13.09 15.09 -5.41
CA GLN A 221 -13.56 13.69 -5.32
C GLN A 221 -14.03 12.91 -6.57
N ASP A 222 -14.06 13.51 -7.75
CA ASP A 222 -14.64 12.93 -8.95
C ASP A 222 -13.65 13.07 -10.09
N TRP A 223 -12.92 11.98 -10.36
CA TRP A 223 -11.97 11.89 -11.47
C TRP A 223 -12.65 12.02 -12.84
N THR A 224 -13.99 11.99 -12.89
CA THR A 224 -14.77 12.06 -14.12
C THR A 224 -14.95 13.48 -14.67
N ILE A 225 -14.60 14.53 -13.91
CA ILE A 225 -14.90 15.93 -14.27
C ILE A 225 -13.64 16.80 -14.15
N MET A 226 -12.62 16.51 -14.96
CA MET A 226 -11.48 17.42 -15.09
C MET A 226 -11.82 18.53 -16.11
N PRO A 227 -11.70 19.83 -15.77
CA PRO A 227 -11.84 20.91 -16.75
C PRO A 227 -10.85 20.73 -17.89
N PHE A 228 -11.30 20.90 -19.14
CA PHE A 228 -10.52 20.65 -20.36
C PHE A 228 -9.21 21.44 -20.40
N ASP A 229 -9.23 22.69 -19.93
CA ASP A 229 -8.06 23.58 -19.80
C ASP A 229 -6.97 23.03 -18.87
N LYS A 230 -7.37 22.29 -17.84
CA LYS A 230 -6.42 21.67 -16.90
C LYS A 230 -5.88 20.36 -17.41
N LEU A 231 -6.69 19.60 -18.14
CA LEU A 231 -6.26 18.34 -18.73
C LEU A 231 -5.11 18.55 -19.72
N GLU A 232 -5.20 19.59 -20.55
CA GLU A 232 -4.16 19.95 -21.51
C GLU A 232 -2.84 20.30 -20.79
N SER A 233 -2.92 21.06 -19.69
CA SER A 233 -1.74 21.42 -18.87
C SER A 233 -1.06 20.20 -18.21
N VAL A 234 -1.85 19.25 -17.70
CA VAL A 234 -1.33 18.03 -17.06
C VAL A 234 -0.72 17.10 -18.11
N ALA A 235 -1.36 17.00 -19.28
CA ALA A 235 -0.80 16.27 -20.42
C ALA A 235 0.52 16.88 -20.89
N TYR A 236 0.60 18.21 -20.99
CA TYR A 236 1.82 18.92 -21.36
C TYR A 236 2.96 18.66 -20.38
N CYS A 237 2.68 18.72 -19.07
CA CYS A 237 3.66 18.35 -18.03
C CYS A 237 4.16 16.91 -18.17
N ALA A 238 3.26 15.95 -18.41
CA ALA A 238 3.62 14.55 -18.57
C ALA A 238 4.46 14.29 -19.84
N ILE A 239 4.30 15.08 -20.91
CA ILE A 239 5.07 14.96 -22.16
C ILE A 239 6.45 15.62 -22.02
N ASN A 240 6.48 16.92 -21.69
CA ASN A 240 7.68 17.76 -21.79
C ASN A 240 8.44 17.92 -20.48
N GLY A 241 7.80 17.61 -19.35
CA GLY A 241 8.39 17.73 -18.03
C GLY A 241 8.56 19.17 -17.52
N THR A 242 7.93 20.15 -18.16
CA THR A 242 7.95 21.59 -17.82
C THR A 242 6.64 22.27 -18.26
N ASP A 243 5.82 22.80 -17.33
CA ASP A 243 5.46 24.25 -17.20
C ASP A 243 4.20 24.56 -16.32
N ILE A 244 4.23 25.77 -15.74
CA ILE A 244 3.31 26.46 -14.79
C ILE A 244 3.09 25.78 -13.42
N TYR A 245 3.13 24.46 -13.35
CA TYR A 245 3.03 23.72 -12.10
C TYR A 245 4.21 22.75 -12.00
N ASP A 246 5.21 23.12 -11.21
CA ASP A 246 6.45 22.36 -11.02
C ASP A 246 6.17 20.87 -10.81
N ILE A 247 6.92 20.01 -11.50
CA ILE A 247 7.03 18.60 -11.13
C ILE A 247 7.46 18.56 -9.69
N VAL A 248 6.77 17.76 -8.88
CA VAL A 248 7.14 17.71 -7.48
C VAL A 248 8.47 16.97 -7.35
N SER A 249 9.50 17.77 -7.04
CA SER A 249 10.90 17.39 -6.91
C SER A 249 11.13 16.48 -5.71
#